data_AF-A0A8S3K6I0-F1
#
_entry.id   AF-A0A8S3K6I0-F1
#
_cell.length_a   1.000
_cell.length_b   1.000
_cell.length_c   1.000
_cell.angle_alpha   90.00
_cell.angle_beta   90.00
_cell.angle_gamma   90.00
#
_symmetry.space_group_name_H-M   'P 1'
#
loop_
_entity.id
_entity.type
_entity.pdbx_description
1 polymer ?
#
loop_
_entity_poly.entity_id
_entity_poly.type
_entity_poly.pdbx_seq_one_letter_code
_entity_poly.pdbx_strand_id
1 'polypeptide(L)' 'MFASEEQLNVLFQSDILFADGTFKVCPKLFEQLYVIVDLKNGEAVPVCFILTSNRRYESYE' A
#
# COMPACT_ATOMS: atom_id res chain seq x y z
N MET A 1 6.16 5.64 -4.19
CA MET A 1 5.93 4.22 -3.85
C MET A 1 7.21 3.65 -3.28
N PHE A 2 7.12 2.89 -2.19
CA PHE A 2 8.25 2.31 -1.49
C PHE A 2 8.01 0.80 -1.35
N ALA A 3 8.84 0.02 -2.02
CA ALA A 3 8.88 -1.45 -1.97
C ALA A 3 10.26 -1.91 -2.48
N SER A 4 10.77 -3.02 -1.97
CA SER A 4 11.91 -3.73 -2.56
C SER A 4 11.47 -4.55 -3.77
N GLU A 5 12.41 -4.98 -4.61
CA GLU A 5 12.11 -5.91 -5.72
C GLU A 5 11.46 -7.21 -5.22
N GLU A 6 11.90 -7.72 -4.07
CA GLU A 6 11.31 -8.91 -3.46
C GLU A 6 9.83 -8.68 -3.08
N GLN A 7 9.52 -7.53 -2.48
CA GLN A 7 8.14 -7.18 -2.14
C GLN A 7 7.26 -6.97 -3.38
N LEU A 8 7.82 -6.40 -4.45
CA LEU A 8 7.12 -6.27 -5.73
C LEU A 8 6.88 -7.64 -6.39
N ASN A 9 7.83 -8.57 -6.27
CA ASN A 9 7.65 -9.93 -6.75
C ASN A 9 6.56 -10.68 -5.98
N VAL A 10 6.45 -10.46 -4.66
CA VAL A 10 5.32 -10.96 -3.86
C VAL A 10 4.01 -10.42 -4.41
N LEU A 11 3.90 -9.09 -4.58
CA LEU A 11 2.71 -8.45 -5.16
C LEU A 11 2.31 -9.01 -6.52
N PHE A 12 3.30 -9.30 -7.38
CA PHE A 12 3.07 -9.86 -8.71
C PHE A 12 2.54 -11.29 -8.66
N GLN A 13 2.88 -12.05 -7.61
CA GLN A 13 2.47 -13.45 -7.42
C GLN A 13 1.18 -13.59 -6.60
N SER A 14 0.70 -12.52 -5.96
CA SER A 14 -0.49 -12.53 -5.13
C SER A 14 -1.78 -12.61 -5.96
N ASP A 15 -2.66 -13.56 -5.62
CA ASP A 15 -3.99 -13.67 -6.23
C ASP A 15 -4.96 -12.59 -5.70
N ILE A 16 -4.78 -12.18 -4.45
CA ILE A 16 -5.63 -11.19 -3.77
C ILE A 16 -4.74 -10.15 -3.13
N LEU A 17 -4.97 -8.89 -3.48
CA LEU A 17 -4.33 -7.75 -2.86
C LEU A 17 -5.35 -6.99 -2.02
N PHE A 18 -4.94 -6.68 -0.80
CA PHE A 18 -5.67 -5.78 0.07
C PHE A 18 -4.98 -4.42 0.04
N ALA A 19 -5.76 -3.36 0.21
CA ALA A 19 -5.22 -2.03 0.27
C ALA A 19 -5.93 -1.20 1.33
N ASP A 20 -5.15 -0.45 2.11
CA ASP A 20 -5.65 0.35 3.22
C ASP A 20 -5.05 1.77 3.17
N GLY A 21 -5.93 2.75 3.09
CA GLY A 21 -5.61 4.18 3.11
C GLY A 21 -5.96 4.89 4.41
N THR A 22 -6.27 4.17 5.50
CA THR A 22 -6.80 4.78 6.73
C THR A 22 -5.75 5.54 7.55
N PHE A 23 -4.45 5.38 7.25
CA PHE A 23 -3.38 6.08 7.97
C PHE A 23 -3.39 7.59 7.69
N LYS A 24 -3.84 8.34 8.69
CA LYS A 24 -3.86 9.81 8.67
C LYS A 24 -2.53 10.43 9.10
N VAL A 25 -1.71 9.68 9.85
CA VAL A 25 -0.39 10.14 10.29
C VAL A 25 0.61 9.86 9.17
N CYS A 26 1.10 10.92 8.55
CA CYS A 26 2.08 10.87 7.46
C CYS A 26 2.99 12.12 7.52
N PRO A 27 4.14 12.13 6.80
CA PRO A 27 4.99 13.30 6.76
C PRO A 27 4.24 14.53 6.22
N LYS A 28 4.59 15.72 6.69
CA LYS A 28 3.84 16.98 6.46
C LYS A 28 3.58 17.33 4.98
N LEU A 29 4.33 16.75 4.05
CA LEU A 29 4.16 16.96 2.60
C LEU A 29 3.08 16.09 1.97
N PHE A 30 2.48 15.17 2.72
CA PHE A 30 1.51 14.19 2.23
C PHE A 30 0.24 14.26 3.06
N GLU A 31 -0.86 13.77 2.50
CA GLU A 31 -2.15 13.71 3.19
C GLU A 31 -2.44 12.29 3.69
N GLN A 32 -1.82 11.26 3.14
CA GLN A 32 -2.09 9.87 3.53
C GLN A 32 -0.89 8.96 3.27
N LEU A 33 -0.77 7.94 4.12
CA LEU A 33 0.02 6.74 3.84
C LEU A 33 -0.95 5.64 3.41
N TYR A 34 -0.84 5.21 2.17
CA TYR A 34 -1.59 4.10 1.60
C TYR A 34 -0.71 2.86 1.57
N VAL A 35 -1.26 1.71 1.98
CA VAL A 35 -0.52 0.47 2.16
C VAL A 35 -1.17 -0.62 1.31
N ILE A 36 -0.38 -1.32 0.50
CA ILE A 36 -0.80 -2.56 -0.15
C ILE A 36 -0.28 -3.73 0.68
N VAL A 37 -1.17 -4.67 0.93
CA VAL A 37 -1.01 -5.79 1.84
C VAL A 37 -1.30 -7.08 1.08
N ASP A 38 -0.37 -8.02 1.17
CA ASP A 38 -0.55 -9.39 0.69
C ASP A 38 -1.10 -10.26 1.83
N LEU A 39 -1.85 -11.31 1.49
CA LEU A 39 -2.31 -12.32 2.45
C LEU A 39 -1.51 -13.60 2.27
N LYS A 40 -0.47 -13.77 3.10
CA LYS A 40 0.44 -14.91 3.02
C LYS A 40 0.22 -15.82 4.22
N ASN A 41 -0.15 -17.08 3.96
CA ASN A 41 -0.41 -18.09 5.00
C ASN A 41 -1.44 -17.64 6.06
N GLY A 42 -2.43 -16.83 5.66
CA GLY A 42 -3.43 -16.28 6.57
C GLY A 42 -2.98 -15.04 7.35
N GLU A 43 -1.77 -14.55 7.12
CA GLU A 43 -1.26 -13.32 7.73
C GLU A 43 -1.22 -12.17 6.73
N ALA A 44 -1.62 -10.99 7.19
CA ALA A 44 -1.61 -9.75 6.43
C ALA A 44 -0.19 -9.14 6.48
N VAL A 45 0.51 -9.13 5.34
CA VAL A 45 1.89 -8.63 5.24
C VAL A 45 1.92 -7.37 4.37
N PRO A 46 2.29 -6.20 4.94
CA PRO A 46 2.52 -5.00 4.16
C PRO A 46 3.70 -5.19 3.21
N VAL A 47 3.45 -5.00 1.91
CA VAL A 47 4.44 -5.22 0.84
C VAL A 47 4.72 -3.95 0.06
N CYS A 48 3.84 -2.96 0.10
CA CYS A 48 4.10 -1.68 -0.56
C CYS A 48 3.49 -0.52 0.21
N PHE A 49 4.23 0.58 0.28
CA PHE A 49 3.82 1.82 0.92
C PHE A 49 3.81 2.96 -0.09
N ILE A 50 2.76 3.77 -0.07
CA ILE A 50 2.55 4.86 -1.01
C ILE A 50 2.18 6.10 -0.20
N LEU A 51 2.98 7.16 -0.33
CA LEU A 51 2.63 8.46 0.22
C LEU A 51 1.84 9.22 -0.84
N THR A 52 0.60 9.58 -0.52
CA THR A 52 -0.31 10.28 -1.43
C THR A 52 -0.47 11.74 -1.00
N SER A 53 -0.51 12.65 -1.98
CA SER A 53 -0.68 14.09 -1.75
C SER A 53 -2.14 14.51 -1.56
N ASN A 54 -3.08 13.58 -1.76
CA ASN A 54 -4.50 13.79 -1.59
C ASN A 54 -5.20 12.47 -1.24
N ARG A 55 -6.49 12.52 -0.87
CA ARG A 55 -7.31 11.34 -0.54
C ARG A 55 -8.53 11.16 -1.47
N ARG A 56 -8.43 11.65 -2.71
CA ARG A 56 -9.53 11.63 -3.68
C ARG A 56 -9.68 10.23 -4.29
N TYR A 57 -10.92 9.80 -4.51
CA TYR A 57 -11.21 8.46 -5.03
C TYR A 57 -10.56 8.24 -6.40
N GLU A 58 -10.58 9.28 -7.23
CA GLU A 58 -10.00 9.32 -8.57
C GLU A 58 -8.47 9.18 -8.57
N SER A 59 -7.81 9.32 -7.41
CA SER A 59 -6.37 9.06 -7.28
C SER A 59 -6.04 7.59 -7.01
N TYR A 60 -7.06 6.74 -6.82
CA TYR A 60 -6.90 5.28 -6.68
C TYR A 60 -7.36 4.50 -7.92
N GLU A 61 -7.97 5.15 -8.92
CA GLU A 61 -8.33 4.55 -10.21
C GLU A 61 -7.13 4.43 -11.16
#